data_AF-A0A1F6D1A8-F1
#
_entry.id   AF-A0A1F6D1A8-F1
#
_cell.length_a   1.000
_cell.length_b   1.000
_cell.length_c   1.000
_cell.angle_alpha   90.00
_cell.angle_beta   90.00
_cell.angle_gamma   90.00
#
_symmetry.space_group_name_H-M   'P 1'
#
loop_
_entity.id
_entity.type
_entity.pdbx_description
1 polymer ?
#
loop_
_entity_poly.entity_id
_entity_poly.type
_entity_poly.pdbx_seq_one_letter_code
_entity_poly.pdbx_strand_id
1 'polypeptide(L)'
;MEVFANKRRFFQIVDALMERKRLKLYPFNTKQAYVPQLLILPEIRRDTVLLACYYFCICIYMRGGVESHTVFKQFNKMWQKHPEMFLPEKVAGLSHEYIHAVLKRFIGWDAVAAARFWKANMTALYRNWGGNPFNILRGISSYEEACRRLRNKNGRSGTKKLLSLDPVEEGFIGFQFKMVSMFLYFCDWEGWLRPRFLYPSPADFHHYRLFIANEAVVIKTHNGRSIRYDEKISNPIRTLLMKYLKERRADPVEVADALWLFSLLMCGESPVTKTRSAEMKNLSLFKTNLLDGLSTSTGIASAKKRQLLQTCGACILEKTCKFAIPSHPYYRRGILELRNRPPIGLATFKKTPSATPPKAETDPSKDQFGLTFSKPDE
;
A
#
# COMPACT_ATOMS: atom_id res chain seq x y z
N MET A 1 15.68 -12.00 -16.64
CA MET A 1 14.48 -11.15 -16.63
C MET A 1 14.87 -9.76 -17.03
N GLU A 2 14.35 -9.30 -18.16
CA GLU A 2 14.46 -7.92 -18.64
C GLU A 2 13.18 -7.17 -18.29
N VAL A 3 13.32 -5.90 -17.90
CA VAL A 3 12.20 -5.02 -17.58
C VAL A 3 12.34 -3.74 -18.40
N PHE A 4 11.32 -3.43 -19.18
CA PHE A 4 11.23 -2.22 -20.00
C PHE A 4 10.17 -1.30 -19.43
N ALA A 5 10.39 0.00 -19.48
CA ALA A 5 9.43 0.97 -18.98
C ALA A 5 9.12 2.02 -20.06
N ASN A 6 7.83 2.21 -20.34
CA ASN A 6 7.34 3.15 -21.34
C ASN A 6 6.92 4.46 -20.64
N LYS A 7 7.77 5.48 -20.72
CA LYS A 7 7.52 6.79 -20.09
C LYS A 7 6.18 7.39 -20.50
N ARG A 8 5.84 7.39 -21.81
CA ARG A 8 4.60 7.99 -22.32
C ARG A 8 3.37 7.31 -21.71
N ARG A 9 3.33 5.98 -21.75
CA ARG A 9 2.20 5.20 -21.21
C ARG A 9 2.11 5.33 -19.69
N PHE A 10 3.25 5.36 -19.00
CA PHE A 10 3.31 5.65 -17.57
C PHE A 10 2.67 6.99 -17.24
N PHE A 11 3.09 8.06 -17.93
CA PHE A 11 2.59 9.42 -17.69
C PHE A 11 1.10 9.52 -18.00
N GLN A 12 0.62 8.92 -19.10
CA GLN A 12 -0.80 8.87 -19.44
C GLN A 12 -1.64 8.22 -18.34
N ILE A 13 -1.16 7.11 -17.75
CA ILE A 13 -1.86 6.45 -16.63
C ILE A 13 -1.94 7.38 -15.43
N VAL A 14 -0.81 7.97 -15.01
CA VAL A 14 -0.79 8.84 -13.82
C VAL A 14 -1.60 10.11 -14.05
N ASP A 15 -1.48 10.75 -15.22
CA ASP A 15 -2.27 11.94 -15.60
C ASP A 15 -3.78 11.65 -15.52
N ALA A 16 -4.25 10.52 -16.07
CA ALA A 16 -5.66 10.13 -16.02
C ALA A 16 -6.18 9.86 -14.60
N LEU A 17 -5.32 9.30 -13.71
CA LEU A 17 -5.67 9.09 -12.31
C LEU A 17 -5.72 10.39 -11.53
N MET A 18 -4.76 11.27 -11.76
CA MET A 18 -4.67 12.58 -11.11
C MET A 18 -5.86 13.47 -11.49
N GLU A 19 -6.23 13.52 -12.77
CA GLU A 19 -7.41 14.24 -13.24
C GLU A 19 -8.68 13.77 -12.51
N ARG A 20 -8.91 12.46 -12.44
CA ARG A 20 -10.08 11.92 -11.73
C ARG A 20 -10.06 12.19 -10.24
N LYS A 21 -8.89 12.10 -9.59
CA LYS A 21 -8.77 12.42 -8.16
C LYS A 21 -9.14 13.89 -7.90
N ARG A 22 -8.62 14.81 -8.72
CA ARG A 22 -8.92 16.25 -8.63
C ARG A 22 -10.39 16.55 -8.86
N LEU A 23 -10.99 15.93 -9.87
CA LEU A 23 -12.42 16.07 -10.19
C LEU A 23 -13.32 15.25 -9.25
N LYS A 24 -12.77 14.56 -8.24
CA LYS A 24 -13.49 13.64 -7.33
C LYS A 24 -14.42 12.70 -8.10
N LEU A 25 -13.92 12.07 -9.15
CA LEU A 25 -14.66 11.08 -9.93
C LEU A 25 -14.43 9.67 -9.39
N TYR A 26 -15.32 8.74 -9.74
CA TYR A 26 -15.18 7.33 -9.36
C TYR A 26 -13.78 6.77 -9.75
N PRO A 27 -13.09 6.05 -8.84
CA PRO A 27 -13.54 5.58 -7.52
C PRO A 27 -13.30 6.56 -6.35
N PHE A 28 -12.70 7.73 -6.58
CA PHE A 28 -12.25 8.64 -5.53
C PHE A 28 -13.39 9.37 -4.78
N ASN A 29 -14.63 9.34 -5.30
CA ASN A 29 -15.81 9.85 -4.61
C ASN A 29 -16.52 8.82 -3.71
N THR A 30 -16.00 7.60 -3.61
CA THR A 30 -16.62 6.57 -2.79
C THR A 30 -16.24 6.73 -1.32
N LYS A 31 -17.10 6.29 -0.40
CA LYS A 31 -16.80 6.32 1.05
C LYS A 31 -15.58 5.45 1.41
N GLN A 32 -15.21 4.51 0.55
CA GLN A 32 -14.05 3.63 0.70
C GLN A 32 -12.74 4.27 0.24
N ALA A 33 -12.80 5.41 -0.46
CA ALA A 33 -11.63 6.13 -0.95
C ALA A 33 -11.00 7.03 0.11
N TYR A 34 -10.50 6.40 1.19
CA TYR A 34 -9.81 7.09 2.27
C TYR A 34 -8.48 6.42 2.61
N VAL A 35 -7.51 7.24 2.98
CA VAL A 35 -6.19 6.77 3.40
C VAL A 35 -6.25 6.24 4.85
N PRO A 36 -5.58 5.11 5.16
CA PRO A 36 -5.57 4.52 6.51
C PRO A 36 -5.09 5.43 7.64
N GLN A 37 -4.32 6.47 7.34
CA GLN A 37 -3.85 7.47 8.32
C GLN A 37 -5.01 8.14 9.06
N LEU A 38 -6.17 8.26 8.43
CA LEU A 38 -7.38 8.80 9.05
C LEU A 38 -7.96 7.88 10.15
N LEU A 39 -7.48 6.64 10.25
CA LEU A 39 -7.89 5.70 11.30
C LEU A 39 -7.08 5.88 12.59
N ILE A 40 -5.97 6.62 12.59
CA ILE A 40 -5.14 6.80 13.79
C ILE A 40 -5.94 7.55 14.86
N LEU A 41 -5.87 7.06 16.09
CA LEU A 41 -6.57 7.63 17.24
C LEU A 41 -6.12 9.07 17.53
N PRO A 42 -7.04 9.99 17.91
CA PRO A 42 -6.70 11.38 18.25
C PRO A 42 -5.66 11.51 19.37
N GLU A 43 -5.65 10.58 20.33
CA GLU A 43 -4.69 10.53 21.43
C GLU A 43 -3.25 10.38 20.91
N ILE A 44 -3.05 9.50 19.92
CA ILE A 44 -1.74 9.32 19.27
C ILE A 44 -1.38 10.58 18.49
N ARG A 45 -2.34 11.22 17.82
CA ARG A 45 -2.10 12.42 16.99
C ARG A 45 -1.70 13.66 17.80
N ARG A 46 -2.10 13.74 19.07
CA ARG A 46 -1.75 14.87 19.96
C ARG A 46 -0.26 14.89 20.32
N ASP A 47 0.41 13.74 20.28
CA ASP A 47 1.84 13.62 20.50
C ASP A 47 2.54 13.34 19.15
N THR A 48 3.17 14.37 18.58
CA THR A 48 3.81 14.29 17.27
C THR A 48 4.98 13.30 17.23
N VAL A 49 5.71 13.14 18.33
CA VAL A 49 6.84 12.20 18.40
C VAL A 49 6.31 10.77 18.47
N LEU A 50 5.30 10.52 19.31
CA LEU A 50 4.61 9.23 19.37
C LEU A 50 4.00 8.87 18.01
N LEU A 51 3.34 9.81 17.34
CA LEU A 51 2.78 9.59 16.00
C LEU A 51 3.87 9.26 14.98
N ALA A 52 5.02 9.94 15.02
CA ALA A 52 6.14 9.61 14.15
C ALA A 52 6.70 8.20 14.43
N CYS A 53 6.83 7.82 15.71
CA CYS A 53 7.20 6.46 16.11
C CYS A 53 6.17 5.42 15.64
N TYR A 54 4.88 5.73 15.74
CA TYR A 54 3.80 4.90 15.25
C TYR A 54 3.91 4.65 13.73
N TYR A 55 4.16 5.71 12.94
CA TYR A 55 4.43 5.56 11.50
C TYR A 55 5.68 4.76 11.20
N PHE A 56 6.77 5.00 11.94
CA PHE A 56 8.01 4.26 11.79
C PHE A 56 7.81 2.75 12.05
N CYS A 57 7.07 2.41 13.10
CA CYS A 57 6.67 1.04 13.43
C CYS A 57 5.78 0.41 12.35
N ILE A 58 4.82 1.17 11.79
CA ILE A 58 3.99 0.71 10.66
C ILE A 58 4.87 0.36 9.45
N CYS A 59 5.91 1.14 9.17
CA CYS A 59 6.86 0.84 8.10
C CYS A 59 7.54 -0.52 8.26
N ILE A 60 7.92 -0.90 9.48
CA ILE A 60 8.52 -2.23 9.74
C ILE A 60 7.54 -3.35 9.36
N TYR A 61 6.24 -3.12 9.56
CA TYR A 61 5.22 -4.14 9.37
C TYR A 61 4.68 -4.23 7.94
N MET A 62 4.58 -3.12 7.22
CA MET A 62 4.02 -3.06 5.86
C MET A 62 4.93 -3.65 4.76
N ARG A 63 5.72 -4.67 5.09
CA ARG A 63 6.59 -5.45 4.17
C ARG A 63 5.80 -6.35 3.21
N GLY A 64 4.51 -6.57 3.49
CA GLY A 64 3.55 -7.25 2.61
C GLY A 64 2.55 -8.11 3.39
N GLY A 65 1.67 -8.81 2.68
CA GLY A 65 0.85 -9.89 3.24
C GLY A 65 -0.35 -9.50 4.10
N VAL A 66 -0.47 -8.24 4.53
CA VAL A 66 -1.62 -7.71 5.29
C VAL A 66 -2.11 -6.41 4.66
N GLU A 67 -3.43 -6.25 4.61
CA GLU A 67 -4.08 -5.02 4.15
C GLU A 67 -3.79 -3.86 5.11
N SER A 68 -3.52 -2.68 4.56
CA SER A 68 -3.15 -1.49 5.32
C SER A 68 -4.20 -1.06 6.34
N HIS A 69 -5.49 -1.02 5.97
CA HIS A 69 -6.57 -0.67 6.89
C HIS A 69 -6.63 -1.63 8.08
N THR A 70 -6.38 -2.92 7.84
CA THR A 70 -6.30 -3.93 8.89
C THR A 70 -5.10 -3.66 9.82
N VAL A 71 -3.93 -3.34 9.28
CA VAL A 71 -2.74 -3.01 10.08
C VAL A 71 -2.99 -1.80 10.99
N PHE A 72 -3.51 -0.69 10.46
CA PHE A 72 -3.78 0.51 11.26
C PHE A 72 -4.79 0.24 12.38
N LYS A 73 -5.88 -0.49 12.11
CA LYS A 73 -6.86 -0.88 13.14
C LYS A 73 -6.25 -1.74 14.24
N GLN A 74 -5.39 -2.70 13.88
CA GLN A 74 -4.75 -3.55 14.88
C GLN A 74 -3.66 -2.84 15.65
N PHE A 75 -2.94 -1.89 15.03
CA PHE A 75 -1.95 -1.07 15.71
C PHE A 75 -2.60 -0.13 16.73
N ASN A 76 -3.75 0.46 16.43
CA ASN A 76 -4.52 1.23 17.44
C ASN A 76 -4.84 0.36 18.67
N LYS A 77 -5.35 -0.87 18.44
CA LYS A 77 -5.65 -1.82 19.52
C LYS A 77 -4.40 -2.26 20.29
N MET A 78 -3.28 -2.40 19.59
CA MET A 78 -1.99 -2.74 20.19
C MET A 78 -1.50 -1.58 21.07
N TRP A 79 -1.55 -0.34 20.58
CA TRP A 79 -1.15 0.84 21.35
C TRP A 79 -2.00 1.03 22.61
N GLN A 80 -3.32 0.83 22.52
CA GLN A 80 -4.21 0.91 23.69
C GLN A 80 -3.86 -0.11 24.79
N LYS A 81 -3.28 -1.25 24.44
CA LYS A 81 -2.98 -2.35 25.38
C LYS A 81 -1.50 -2.45 25.78
N HIS A 82 -0.61 -1.99 24.89
CA HIS A 82 0.83 -2.10 24.99
C HIS A 82 1.48 -0.80 24.44
N PRO A 83 1.19 0.37 25.03
CA PRO A 83 1.71 1.65 24.54
C PRO A 83 3.25 1.69 24.53
N GLU A 84 3.89 0.96 25.44
CA GLU A 84 5.34 0.83 25.54
C GLU A 84 5.99 0.25 24.27
N MET A 85 5.24 -0.48 23.43
CA MET A 85 5.74 -1.01 22.16
C MET A 85 6.05 0.08 21.12
N PHE A 86 5.57 1.31 21.36
CA PHE A 86 5.75 2.47 20.47
C PHE A 86 6.74 3.50 21.01
N LEU A 87 7.35 3.21 22.15
CA LEU A 87 8.30 4.08 22.85
C LEU A 87 9.72 3.47 22.74
N PRO A 88 10.62 4.04 21.93
CA PRO A 88 11.93 3.44 21.64
C PRO A 88 12.76 3.10 22.89
N GLU A 89 12.73 3.97 23.89
CA GLU A 89 13.41 3.82 25.17
C GLU A 89 12.86 2.65 25.98
N LYS A 90 11.55 2.41 25.93
CA LYS A 90 10.92 1.27 26.60
C LYS A 90 11.21 -0.03 25.85
N VAL A 91 11.07 -0.03 24.52
CA VAL A 91 11.34 -1.21 23.69
C VAL A 91 12.76 -1.73 23.85
N ALA A 92 13.74 -0.85 24.06
CA ALA A 92 15.14 -1.24 24.31
C ALA A 92 15.28 -2.18 25.53
N GLY A 93 14.42 -2.03 26.55
CA GLY A 93 14.39 -2.87 27.75
C GLY A 93 13.50 -4.11 27.65
N LEU A 94 12.65 -4.23 26.63
CA LEU A 94 11.74 -5.37 26.49
C LEU A 94 12.45 -6.64 26.01
N SER A 95 12.01 -7.81 26.48
CA SER A 95 12.50 -9.10 25.96
C SER A 95 12.02 -9.33 24.53
N HIS A 96 12.78 -10.12 23.77
CA HIS A 96 12.38 -10.44 22.39
C HIS A 96 11.09 -11.27 22.37
N GLU A 97 10.94 -12.15 23.35
CA GLU A 97 9.81 -13.05 23.57
C GLU A 97 8.52 -12.26 23.82
N TYR A 98 8.59 -11.19 24.62
CA TYR A 98 7.47 -10.29 24.86
C TYR A 98 7.03 -9.60 23.57
N ILE A 99 7.98 -8.96 22.87
CA ILE A 99 7.70 -8.26 21.60
C ILE A 99 7.08 -9.22 20.58
N HIS A 100 7.62 -10.44 20.47
CA HIS A 100 7.08 -11.47 19.60
C HIS A 100 5.66 -11.89 19.99
N ALA A 101 5.39 -12.13 21.27
CA ALA A 101 4.06 -12.51 21.75
C ALA A 101 3.02 -11.43 21.44
N VAL A 102 3.34 -10.16 21.67
CA VAL A 102 2.47 -9.03 21.34
C VAL A 102 2.22 -8.96 19.83
N LEU A 103 3.27 -8.93 18.99
CA LEU A 103 3.10 -8.82 17.53
C LEU A 103 2.34 -10.01 16.93
N LYS A 104 2.58 -11.23 17.44
CA LYS A 104 1.86 -12.43 17.03
C LYS A 104 0.37 -12.34 17.35
N ARG A 105 0.00 -11.77 18.50
CA ARG A 105 -1.39 -11.60 18.92
C ARG A 105 -2.17 -10.62 18.06
N PHE A 106 -1.59 -9.45 17.75
CA PHE A 106 -2.34 -8.38 17.07
C PHE A 106 -2.30 -8.49 15.55
N ILE A 107 -1.18 -8.93 14.97
CA ILE A 107 -1.01 -8.88 13.52
C ILE A 107 -0.64 -10.24 12.91
N GLY A 108 0.09 -11.09 13.63
CA GLY A 108 0.33 -12.52 13.30
C GLY A 108 1.25 -12.82 12.11
N TRP A 109 1.26 -11.99 11.07
CA TRP A 109 2.06 -12.19 9.86
C TRP A 109 3.56 -11.91 10.09
N ASP A 110 4.41 -12.90 9.78
CA ASP A 110 5.88 -12.79 9.92
C ASP A 110 6.34 -12.27 11.31
N ALA A 111 5.60 -12.62 12.36
CA ALA A 111 5.76 -12.04 13.71
C ALA A 111 7.17 -12.25 14.27
N VAL A 112 7.84 -13.37 13.94
CA VAL A 112 9.22 -13.66 14.36
C VAL A 112 10.19 -12.63 13.77
N ALA A 113 10.18 -12.42 12.45
CA ALA A 113 11.06 -11.44 11.85
C ALA A 113 10.66 -10.01 12.22
N ALA A 114 9.35 -9.74 12.34
CA ALA A 114 8.84 -8.46 12.80
C ALA A 114 9.35 -8.11 14.19
N ALA A 115 9.32 -9.04 15.15
CA ALA A 115 9.82 -8.82 16.51
C ALA A 115 11.32 -8.51 16.54
N ARG A 116 12.11 -9.21 15.71
CA ARG A 116 13.54 -8.93 15.57
C ARG A 116 13.78 -7.52 15.04
N PHE A 117 13.05 -7.13 13.98
CA PHE A 117 13.21 -5.82 13.36
C PHE A 117 12.73 -4.70 14.28
N TRP A 118 11.62 -4.93 14.99
CA TRP A 118 11.05 -4.00 15.95
C TRP A 118 12.05 -3.69 17.05
N LYS A 119 12.57 -4.72 17.73
CA LYS A 119 13.55 -4.55 18.80
C LYS A 119 14.80 -3.82 18.31
N ALA A 120 15.40 -4.31 17.21
CA ALA A 120 16.63 -3.75 16.67
C ALA A 120 16.47 -2.29 16.24
N ASN A 121 15.42 -1.98 15.47
CA ASN A 121 15.21 -0.64 14.93
C ASN A 121 14.82 0.37 16.02
N MET A 122 13.98 -0.01 16.98
CA MET A 122 13.61 0.88 18.09
C MET A 122 14.80 1.13 19.03
N THR A 123 15.63 0.11 19.27
CA THR A 123 16.87 0.29 20.03
C THR A 123 17.83 1.24 19.31
N ALA A 124 17.99 1.07 17.99
CA ALA A 124 18.81 1.97 17.18
C ALA A 124 18.25 3.39 17.12
N LEU A 125 16.92 3.53 17.02
CA LEU A 125 16.25 4.83 17.06
C LEU A 125 16.50 5.53 18.41
N TYR A 126 16.40 4.80 19.52
CA TYR A 126 16.69 5.34 20.84
C TYR A 126 18.14 5.79 20.98
N ARG A 127 19.09 4.87 20.75
CA ARG A 127 20.52 5.11 20.97
C ARG A 127 21.10 6.22 20.09
N ASN A 128 20.66 6.30 18.84
CA ASN A 128 21.36 7.08 17.83
C ASN A 128 20.60 8.35 17.43
N TRP A 129 19.30 8.38 17.71
CA TRP A 129 18.40 9.47 17.33
C TRP A 129 17.55 9.95 18.51
N GLY A 130 17.91 9.57 19.74
CA GLY A 130 17.22 9.99 20.97
C GLY A 130 15.77 9.52 21.06
N GLY A 131 15.40 8.47 20.32
CA GLY A 131 14.03 7.95 20.29
C GLY A 131 13.06 8.79 19.46
N ASN A 132 13.54 9.79 18.73
CA ASN A 132 12.69 10.69 17.95
C ASN A 132 12.96 10.56 16.44
N PRO A 133 12.02 10.02 15.65
CA PRO A 133 12.18 9.86 14.21
C PRO A 133 12.45 11.16 13.44
N PHE A 134 12.05 12.33 13.96
CA PHE A 134 12.37 13.62 13.34
C PHE A 134 13.87 13.89 13.28
N ASN A 135 14.65 13.35 14.22
CA ASN A 135 16.10 13.52 14.20
C ASN A 135 16.74 12.84 12.99
N ILE A 136 16.13 11.77 12.46
CA ILE A 136 16.58 11.14 11.21
C ILE A 136 16.41 12.12 10.04
N LEU A 137 15.29 12.86 10.02
CA LEU A 137 14.92 13.79 8.96
C LEU A 137 15.66 15.13 9.02
N ARG A 138 16.31 15.45 10.15
CA ARG A 138 17.01 16.71 10.35
C ARG A 138 18.09 16.92 9.28
N GLY A 139 17.97 17.99 8.51
CA GLY A 139 18.92 18.34 7.45
C GLY A 139 18.85 17.44 6.22
N ILE A 140 17.84 16.58 6.08
CA ILE A 140 17.60 15.86 4.82
C ILE A 140 16.98 16.84 3.82
N SER A 141 17.57 16.91 2.63
CA SER A 141 17.11 17.78 1.53
C SER A 141 16.79 17.02 0.23
N SER A 142 16.99 15.70 0.20
CA SER A 142 16.77 14.88 -0.99
C SER A 142 16.34 13.46 -0.65
N TYR A 143 15.71 12.80 -1.61
CA TYR A 143 15.32 11.39 -1.48
C TYR A 143 16.53 10.46 -1.41
N GLU A 144 17.62 10.80 -2.09
CA GLU A 144 18.89 10.08 -2.06
C GLU A 144 19.50 10.10 -0.65
N GLU A 145 19.48 11.26 0.02
CA GLU A 145 19.96 11.40 1.39
C GLU A 145 19.06 10.64 2.39
N ALA A 146 17.74 10.70 2.19
CA ALA A 146 16.81 9.88 2.96
C ALA A 146 17.08 8.38 2.79
N CYS A 147 17.37 7.94 1.57
CA CYS A 147 17.77 6.56 1.31
C CYS A 147 19.12 6.23 1.97
N ARG A 148 20.07 7.17 2.04
CA ARG A 148 21.37 6.95 2.68
C ARG A 148 21.22 6.66 4.18
N ARG A 149 20.35 7.40 4.89
CA ARG A 149 20.14 7.27 6.33
C ARG A 149 19.18 6.16 6.75
N LEU A 150 18.08 5.97 6.00
CA LEU A 150 17.01 5.06 6.43
C LEU A 150 17.18 3.64 5.88
N ARG A 151 17.69 3.48 4.65
CA ARG A 151 17.71 2.18 3.96
C ARG A 151 18.81 1.30 4.54
N ASN A 152 18.46 0.08 4.92
CA ASN A 152 19.45 -0.92 5.30
C ASN A 152 20.26 -1.40 4.09
N LYS A 153 21.57 -1.17 4.13
CA LYS A 153 22.54 -1.55 3.09
C LYS A 153 23.02 -3.01 3.20
N ASN A 154 22.92 -3.62 4.39
CA ASN A 154 23.50 -4.92 4.72
C ASN A 154 22.51 -6.11 4.61
N GLY A 155 21.30 -5.88 4.08
CA GLY A 155 20.29 -6.92 3.90
C GLY A 155 19.89 -7.63 5.21
N ARG A 156 19.57 -8.93 5.15
CA ARG A 156 19.13 -9.73 6.33
C ARG A 156 20.25 -10.02 7.33
N SER A 157 21.52 -9.86 6.93
CA SER A 157 22.72 -10.22 7.71
C SER A 157 23.12 -9.15 8.75
N GLY A 158 22.57 -7.94 8.63
CA GLY A 158 23.02 -6.74 9.38
C GLY A 158 22.80 -6.76 10.90
N THR A 159 22.09 -7.75 11.45
CA THR A 159 21.77 -7.80 12.89
C THR A 159 23.00 -7.81 13.80
N LYS A 160 24.14 -8.37 13.35
CA LYS A 160 25.39 -8.39 14.13
C LYS A 160 26.19 -7.08 14.08
N LYS A 161 26.02 -6.26 13.03
CA LYS A 161 26.79 -5.00 12.85
C LYS A 161 26.10 -3.76 13.42
N LEU A 162 24.77 -3.76 13.47
CA LEU A 162 23.96 -2.66 14.03
C LEU A 162 24.19 -2.40 15.53
N LEU A 163 24.81 -3.35 16.24
CA LEU A 163 25.17 -3.22 17.65
C LEU A 163 26.64 -2.81 17.85
N SER A 164 27.46 -2.73 16.79
CA SER A 164 28.91 -2.60 16.89
C SER A 164 29.56 -1.45 16.11
N LEU A 165 28.83 -0.69 15.27
CA LEU A 165 29.41 0.40 14.46
C LEU A 165 28.45 1.58 14.31
N ASP A 166 29.03 2.74 13.93
CA ASP A 166 28.37 4.03 13.69
C ASP A 166 27.09 3.87 12.83
N PRO A 167 25.91 3.89 13.47
CA PRO A 167 24.65 3.44 12.89
C PRO A 167 24.00 4.45 11.95
N VAL A 168 24.59 5.64 11.80
CA VAL A 168 24.14 6.65 10.82
C VAL A 168 24.33 6.13 9.38
N GLU A 169 25.27 5.22 9.16
CA GLU A 169 25.62 4.70 7.83
C GLU A 169 24.89 3.41 7.43
N GLU A 170 24.40 2.62 8.39
CA GLU A 170 23.89 1.27 8.14
C GLU A 170 22.38 1.20 7.83
N GLY A 171 21.60 2.17 8.32
CA GLY A 171 20.14 2.23 8.16
C GLY A 171 19.36 1.25 9.06
N PHE A 172 18.05 1.10 8.81
CA PHE A 172 17.15 0.33 9.68
C PHE A 172 16.78 -1.04 9.07
N ILE A 173 16.82 -2.10 9.87
CA ILE A 173 16.55 -3.47 9.39
C ILE A 173 15.16 -3.55 8.75
N GLY A 174 15.09 -4.09 7.53
CA GLY A 174 13.86 -4.19 6.76
C GLY A 174 13.46 -2.93 6.00
N PHE A 175 14.11 -1.78 6.25
CA PHE A 175 13.90 -0.58 5.45
C PHE A 175 14.60 -0.74 4.10
N GLN A 176 13.80 -0.91 3.06
CA GLN A 176 14.22 -0.83 1.66
C GLN A 176 13.60 0.42 1.04
N PHE A 177 13.86 0.71 -0.25
CA PHE A 177 13.39 1.93 -0.90
C PHE A 177 11.89 2.19 -0.75
N LYS A 178 11.05 1.15 -0.85
CA LYS A 178 9.61 1.24 -0.54
C LYS A 178 9.36 1.87 0.83
N MET A 179 10.06 1.38 1.86
CA MET A 179 9.85 1.82 3.24
C MET A 179 10.34 3.24 3.47
N VAL A 180 11.43 3.63 2.82
CA VAL A 180 11.92 5.01 2.84
C VAL A 180 10.87 5.94 2.21
N SER A 181 10.40 5.64 1.00
CA SER A 181 9.31 6.38 0.34
C SER A 181 8.05 6.46 1.20
N MET A 182 7.70 5.37 1.90
CA MET A 182 6.50 5.30 2.73
C MET A 182 6.62 6.12 4.01
N PHE A 183 7.79 6.10 4.66
CA PHE A 183 8.04 6.92 5.83
C PHE A 183 8.05 8.42 5.46
N LEU A 184 8.70 8.79 4.35
CA LEU A 184 8.64 10.15 3.81
C LEU A 184 7.21 10.56 3.46
N TYR A 185 6.43 9.68 2.82
CA TYR A 185 5.03 9.92 2.53
C TYR A 185 4.21 10.22 3.79
N PHE A 186 4.37 9.45 4.87
CA PHE A 186 3.67 9.74 6.12
C PHE A 186 4.10 11.07 6.73
N CYS A 187 5.41 11.38 6.72
CA CYS A 187 5.91 12.64 7.25
C CYS A 187 5.44 13.85 6.43
N ASP A 188 5.38 13.75 5.11
CA ASP A 188 4.88 14.81 4.23
C ASP A 188 3.35 14.96 4.34
N TRP A 189 2.61 13.85 4.49
CA TRP A 189 1.16 13.87 4.73
C TRP A 189 0.79 14.62 6.02
N GLU A 190 1.61 14.51 7.07
CA GLU A 190 1.48 15.28 8.32
C GLU A 190 2.12 16.69 8.25
N GLY A 191 2.75 17.06 7.14
CA GLY A 191 3.37 18.39 6.94
C GLY A 191 4.71 18.59 7.66
N TRP A 192 5.38 17.50 8.04
CA TRP A 192 6.65 17.51 8.79
C TRP A 192 7.91 17.53 7.92
N LEU A 193 7.78 17.27 6.61
CA LEU A 193 8.92 17.26 5.70
C LEU A 193 9.32 18.69 5.30
N ARG A 194 10.25 19.29 6.04
CA ARG A 194 10.70 20.69 5.86
C ARG A 194 12.24 20.81 5.80
N PRO A 195 12.83 21.37 4.72
CA PRO A 195 12.18 21.78 3.48
C PRO A 195 11.59 20.57 2.76
N ARG A 196 10.48 20.79 2.05
CA ARG A 196 9.84 19.75 1.27
C ARG A 196 10.66 19.46 0.02
N PHE A 197 10.89 18.18 -0.27
CA PHE A 197 11.61 17.73 -1.47
C PHE A 197 10.84 16.60 -2.17
N LEU A 198 11.17 16.34 -3.43
CA LEU A 198 10.51 15.28 -4.20
C LEU A 198 10.99 13.90 -3.74
N TYR A 199 10.04 12.99 -3.56
CA TYR A 199 10.29 11.56 -3.35
C TYR A 199 9.22 10.76 -4.10
N PRO A 200 9.52 9.54 -4.55
CA PRO A 200 8.56 8.73 -5.29
C PRO A 200 7.57 8.07 -4.34
N SER A 201 6.35 7.82 -4.81
CA SER A 201 5.37 7.02 -4.06
C SER A 201 5.95 5.63 -3.72
N PRO A 202 5.48 4.97 -2.63
CA PRO A 202 6.02 3.68 -2.18
C PRO A 202 5.76 2.57 -3.21
N ALA A 203 6.71 2.36 -4.13
CA ALA A 203 6.57 1.37 -5.20
C ALA A 203 6.45 -0.04 -4.60
N ASP A 204 5.27 -0.63 -4.77
CA ASP A 204 4.91 -1.93 -4.23
C ASP A 204 3.95 -2.69 -5.17
N PHE A 205 3.37 -3.78 -4.68
CA PHE A 205 2.46 -4.59 -5.48
C PHE A 205 1.29 -3.80 -6.10
N HIS A 206 0.78 -2.77 -5.43
CA HIS A 206 -0.30 -1.94 -5.98
C HIS A 206 0.15 -1.20 -7.24
N HIS A 207 1.38 -0.70 -7.24
CA HIS A 207 2.03 -0.04 -8.37
C HIS A 207 2.35 -1.04 -9.47
N TYR A 208 2.93 -2.19 -9.10
CA TYR A 208 3.31 -3.24 -10.06
C TYR A 208 2.08 -3.70 -10.84
N ARG A 209 1.00 -4.04 -10.13
CA ARG A 209 -0.25 -4.46 -10.75
C ARG A 209 -0.79 -3.41 -11.71
N LEU A 210 -0.78 -2.14 -11.33
CA LEU A 210 -1.31 -1.06 -12.17
C LEU A 210 -0.49 -0.84 -13.44
N PHE A 211 0.84 -0.66 -13.30
CA PHE A 211 1.70 -0.30 -14.42
C PHE A 211 2.03 -1.49 -15.33
N ILE A 212 2.13 -2.70 -14.79
CA ILE A 212 2.38 -3.90 -15.59
C ILE A 212 1.11 -4.33 -16.32
N ALA A 213 -0.06 -4.30 -15.66
CA ALA A 213 -1.31 -4.63 -16.33
C ALA A 213 -1.60 -3.72 -17.52
N ASN A 214 -1.13 -2.47 -17.46
CA ASN A 214 -1.26 -1.50 -18.52
C ASN A 214 0.02 -1.34 -19.34
N GLU A 215 0.96 -2.28 -19.30
CA GLU A 215 2.21 -2.30 -20.11
C GLU A 215 3.00 -0.98 -20.10
N ALA A 216 2.83 -0.15 -19.07
CA ALA A 216 3.75 0.95 -18.79
C ALA A 216 5.09 0.41 -18.26
N VAL A 217 5.04 -0.78 -17.65
CA VAL A 217 6.21 -1.60 -17.34
C VAL A 217 6.00 -2.99 -17.94
N VAL A 218 6.89 -3.40 -18.84
CA VAL A 218 6.84 -4.71 -19.51
C VAL A 218 7.91 -5.59 -18.92
N ILE A 219 7.51 -6.78 -18.46
CA ILE A 219 8.44 -7.78 -17.95
C ILE A 219 8.55 -8.88 -19.00
N LYS A 220 9.74 -9.08 -19.57
CA LYS A 220 10.00 -10.27 -20.37
C LYS A 220 10.21 -11.45 -19.44
N THR A 221 9.19 -12.30 -19.34
CA THR A 221 9.21 -13.54 -18.58
C THR A 221 9.36 -14.74 -19.51
N HIS A 222 10.11 -15.75 -19.11
CA HIS A 222 9.91 -17.10 -19.65
C HIS A 222 8.66 -17.68 -18.97
N ASN A 223 7.63 -18.06 -19.75
CA ASN A 223 6.38 -18.73 -19.29
C ASN A 223 5.38 -17.89 -18.45
N GLY A 224 5.34 -16.55 -18.60
CA GLY A 224 4.31 -15.71 -17.96
C GLY A 224 4.41 -15.58 -16.43
N ARG A 225 5.49 -16.09 -15.84
CA ARG A 225 5.79 -16.02 -14.40
C ARG A 225 7.11 -15.31 -14.18
N SER A 226 7.15 -14.47 -13.16
CA SER A 226 8.39 -13.85 -12.70
C SER A 226 8.62 -14.11 -11.22
N ILE A 227 9.84 -14.52 -10.86
CA ILE A 227 10.30 -14.59 -9.47
C ILE A 227 10.45 -13.16 -8.96
N ARG A 228 10.01 -12.92 -7.72
CA ARG A 228 10.10 -11.65 -7.01
C ARG A 228 11.54 -11.15 -6.92
N TYR A 229 11.93 -10.34 -7.89
CA TYR A 229 13.08 -9.45 -7.81
C TYR A 229 12.55 -8.02 -7.73
N ASP A 230 12.16 -7.63 -6.51
CA ASP A 230 11.45 -6.36 -6.25
C ASP A 230 12.18 -5.17 -6.87
N GLU A 231 13.52 -5.12 -6.85
CA GLU A 231 14.27 -3.97 -7.37
C GLU A 231 14.33 -3.84 -8.91
N LYS A 232 14.30 -4.95 -9.66
CA LYS A 232 14.29 -4.87 -11.14
C LYS A 232 12.97 -4.29 -11.67
N ILE A 233 11.89 -4.40 -10.89
CA ILE A 233 10.56 -3.87 -11.23
C ILE A 233 10.32 -2.52 -10.55
N SER A 234 10.68 -2.39 -9.26
CA SER A 234 10.47 -1.17 -8.49
C SER A 234 11.32 -0.02 -9.00
N ASN A 235 12.57 -0.26 -9.42
CA ASN A 235 13.49 0.81 -9.80
C ASN A 235 13.03 1.57 -11.06
N PRO A 236 12.59 0.92 -12.16
CA PRO A 236 12.00 1.63 -13.29
C PRO A 236 10.76 2.44 -12.92
N ILE A 237 9.86 1.89 -12.10
CA ILE A 237 8.64 2.59 -11.64
C ILE A 237 9.03 3.83 -10.83
N ARG A 238 9.92 3.66 -9.87
CA ARG A 238 10.42 4.73 -9.00
C ARG A 238 11.10 5.85 -9.80
N THR A 239 11.93 5.48 -10.77
CA THR A 239 12.58 6.43 -11.68
C THR A 239 11.55 7.21 -12.49
N LEU A 240 10.53 6.54 -13.03
CA LEU A 240 9.46 7.21 -13.79
C LEU A 240 8.57 8.08 -12.90
N LEU A 241 8.30 7.69 -11.65
CA LEU A 241 7.60 8.53 -10.68
C LEU A 241 8.36 9.81 -10.38
N MET A 242 9.67 9.72 -10.09
CA MET A 242 10.50 10.91 -9.86
C MET A 242 10.51 11.85 -11.06
N LYS A 243 10.62 11.29 -12.28
CA LYS A 243 10.51 12.07 -13.52
C LYS A 243 9.13 12.72 -13.66
N TYR A 244 8.06 11.98 -13.39
CA TYR A 244 6.69 12.49 -13.44
C TYR A 244 6.49 13.66 -12.49
N LEU A 245 6.89 13.51 -11.21
CA LEU A 245 6.79 14.54 -10.20
C LEU A 245 7.53 15.82 -10.61
N LYS A 246 8.76 15.68 -11.12
CA LYS A 246 9.56 16.82 -11.61
C LYS A 246 8.93 17.50 -12.83
N GLU A 247 8.57 16.72 -13.85
CA GLU A 247 8.09 17.26 -15.14
C GLU A 247 6.67 17.82 -15.06
N ARG A 248 5.81 17.25 -14.21
CA ARG A 248 4.44 17.73 -14.01
C ARG A 248 4.29 18.70 -12.84
N ARG A 249 5.38 18.96 -12.10
CA ARG A 249 5.36 19.69 -10.81
C ARG A 249 4.26 19.14 -9.91
N ALA A 250 4.12 17.81 -9.90
CA ALA A 250 3.04 17.14 -9.20
C ALA A 250 3.41 16.93 -7.73
N ASP A 251 2.39 16.96 -6.88
CA ASP A 251 2.52 16.75 -5.45
C ASP A 251 2.79 15.26 -5.12
N PRO A 252 3.89 14.93 -4.41
CA PRO A 252 4.22 13.55 -4.04
C PRO A 252 3.12 12.81 -3.25
N VAL A 253 2.43 13.51 -2.34
CA VAL A 253 1.35 12.94 -1.52
C VAL A 253 0.14 12.66 -2.38
N GLU A 254 -0.28 13.61 -3.23
CA GLU A 254 -1.44 13.41 -4.11
C GLU A 254 -1.24 12.24 -5.08
N VAL A 255 -0.04 12.12 -5.67
CA VAL A 255 0.30 11.02 -6.58
C VAL A 255 0.31 9.68 -5.86
N ALA A 256 0.89 9.62 -4.65
CA ALA A 256 0.89 8.40 -3.84
C ALA A 256 -0.53 7.95 -3.49
N ASP A 257 -1.39 8.88 -3.04
CA ASP A 257 -2.80 8.60 -2.75
C ASP A 257 -3.55 8.09 -3.98
N ALA A 258 -3.38 8.75 -5.13
CA ALA A 258 -4.07 8.40 -6.37
C ALA A 258 -3.75 6.97 -6.80
N LEU A 259 -2.46 6.62 -6.83
CA LEU A 259 -1.99 5.30 -7.25
C LEU A 259 -2.43 4.21 -6.28
N TRP A 260 -2.30 4.47 -4.99
CA TRP A 260 -2.65 3.51 -3.95
C TRP A 260 -4.15 3.24 -3.90
N LEU A 261 -4.97 4.28 -3.74
CA LEU A 261 -6.41 4.14 -3.61
C LEU A 261 -7.04 3.57 -4.88
N PHE A 262 -6.60 4.01 -6.06
CA PHE A 262 -7.11 3.45 -7.31
C PHE A 262 -6.79 1.96 -7.43
N SER A 263 -5.54 1.56 -7.20
CA SER A 263 -5.17 0.15 -7.28
C SER A 263 -5.91 -0.67 -6.22
N LEU A 264 -6.09 -0.17 -5.00
CA LEU A 264 -6.83 -0.84 -3.94
C LEU A 264 -8.31 -1.07 -4.35
N LEU A 265 -9.03 0.00 -4.66
CA LEU A 265 -10.48 -0.03 -4.91
C LEU A 265 -10.85 -0.67 -6.25
N MET A 266 -10.02 -0.51 -7.28
CA MET A 266 -10.32 -1.04 -8.61
C MET A 266 -9.69 -2.41 -8.80
N CYS A 267 -8.36 -2.47 -8.71
CA CYS A 267 -7.63 -3.69 -9.00
C CYS A 267 -7.64 -4.67 -7.82
N GLY A 268 -7.77 -4.21 -6.57
CA GLY A 268 -7.84 -5.06 -5.37
C GLY A 268 -9.19 -5.74 -5.21
N GLU A 269 -10.26 -5.01 -5.47
CA GLU A 269 -11.62 -5.55 -5.34
C GLU A 269 -12.12 -6.33 -6.56
N SER A 270 -11.42 -6.25 -7.68
CA SER A 270 -11.83 -6.96 -8.89
C SER A 270 -11.87 -8.48 -8.67
N PRO A 271 -12.95 -9.18 -9.11
CA PRO A 271 -13.01 -10.62 -9.00
C PRO A 271 -11.97 -11.34 -9.88
N VAL A 272 -11.43 -10.68 -10.92
CA VAL A 272 -10.42 -11.28 -11.81
C VAL A 272 -9.00 -11.29 -11.21
N THR A 273 -8.74 -10.46 -10.20
CA THR A 273 -7.45 -10.42 -9.49
C THR A 273 -7.49 -11.19 -8.17
N LYS A 274 -8.66 -11.67 -7.74
CA LYS A 274 -8.80 -12.53 -6.56
C LYS A 274 -8.25 -13.93 -6.88
N THR A 275 -7.40 -14.44 -6.00
CA THR A 275 -6.91 -15.83 -6.07
C THR A 275 -7.65 -16.63 -5.03
N ARG A 276 -8.20 -17.78 -5.42
CA ARG A 276 -8.68 -18.76 -4.46
C ARG A 276 -7.49 -19.63 -4.01
N SER A 277 -7.35 -19.84 -2.70
CA SER A 277 -6.35 -20.77 -2.17
C SER A 277 -6.70 -22.20 -2.60
N ALA A 278 -5.68 -23.05 -2.74
CA ALA A 278 -5.83 -24.47 -3.08
C ALA A 278 -6.49 -25.30 -1.96
N GLU A 279 -6.85 -24.71 -0.82
CA GLU A 279 -7.74 -25.31 0.18
C GLU A 279 -9.20 -25.33 -0.30
N MET A 280 -9.54 -24.62 -1.40
CA MET A 280 -10.80 -24.74 -2.15
C MET A 280 -10.61 -25.59 -3.43
N LYS A 281 -10.04 -26.78 -3.28
CA LYS A 281 -9.60 -27.68 -4.37
C LYS A 281 -10.69 -28.12 -5.37
N ASN A 282 -11.98 -27.88 -5.09
CA ASN A 282 -13.08 -28.34 -5.95
C ASN A 282 -13.89 -27.24 -6.67
N LEU A 283 -13.44 -25.97 -6.68
CA LEU A 283 -14.12 -24.93 -7.47
C LEU A 283 -13.14 -24.15 -8.35
N SER A 284 -12.67 -24.82 -9.40
CA SER A 284 -12.19 -24.18 -10.62
C SER A 284 -13.34 -23.36 -11.22
N LEU A 285 -13.43 -22.08 -10.86
CA LEU A 285 -14.43 -21.18 -11.45
C LEU A 285 -14.02 -20.64 -12.82
N PHE A 286 -12.76 -20.82 -13.22
CA PHE A 286 -12.27 -20.41 -14.53
C PHE A 286 -11.27 -21.45 -15.01
N LYS A 287 -11.78 -22.59 -15.51
CA LYS A 287 -11.04 -23.34 -16.53
C LYS A 287 -10.73 -22.34 -17.65
N THR A 288 -9.52 -22.39 -18.17
CA THR A 288 -8.94 -21.50 -19.18
C THR A 288 -9.75 -21.35 -20.48
N ASN A 289 -10.88 -22.05 -20.62
CA ASN A 289 -11.76 -22.06 -21.79
C ASN A 289 -13.20 -21.56 -21.47
N LEU A 290 -13.45 -20.90 -20.33
CA LEU A 290 -14.82 -20.55 -19.87
C LEU A 290 -15.12 -19.04 -19.83
N LEU A 291 -14.38 -18.24 -20.58
CA LEU A 291 -14.75 -16.82 -20.85
C LEU A 291 -14.87 -16.49 -22.33
N ASP A 292 -14.69 -17.47 -23.22
CA ASP A 292 -15.18 -17.42 -24.62
C ASP A 292 -16.72 -17.39 -24.68
N GLY A 293 -17.39 -17.54 -23.55
CA GLY A 293 -18.83 -17.42 -23.37
C GLY A 293 -19.21 -16.41 -22.27
N LEU A 294 -18.83 -15.14 -22.40
CA LEU A 294 -19.63 -14.05 -21.80
C LEU A 294 -20.97 -13.83 -22.54
N SER A 295 -21.29 -14.72 -23.49
CA SER A 295 -22.63 -15.01 -23.96
C SER A 295 -23.46 -15.63 -22.84
N THR A 296 -24.20 -14.77 -22.13
CA THR A 296 -25.57 -14.96 -21.62
C THR A 296 -26.05 -16.22 -20.88
N SER A 297 -25.31 -17.31 -20.66
CA SER A 297 -25.92 -18.55 -20.12
C SER A 297 -25.17 -19.28 -18.99
N THR A 298 -24.02 -18.82 -18.48
CA THR A 298 -23.35 -19.49 -17.34
C THR A 298 -23.02 -18.57 -16.16
N GLY A 299 -23.99 -18.42 -15.26
CA GLY A 299 -23.79 -18.57 -13.81
C GLY A 299 -22.74 -17.74 -13.05
N ILE A 300 -22.28 -16.58 -13.52
CA ILE A 300 -21.61 -15.64 -12.60
C ILE A 300 -22.67 -15.13 -11.63
N ALA A 301 -22.59 -15.55 -10.37
CA ALA A 301 -23.46 -15.05 -9.30
C ALA A 301 -23.59 -13.52 -9.39
N SER A 302 -24.82 -13.01 -9.33
CA SER A 302 -25.19 -11.60 -9.56
C SER A 302 -24.25 -10.60 -8.87
N ALA A 303 -23.81 -10.92 -7.65
CA ALA A 303 -22.86 -10.12 -6.87
C ALA A 303 -21.47 -9.98 -7.53
N LYS A 304 -20.89 -11.06 -8.07
CA LYS A 304 -19.58 -11.00 -8.75
C LYS A 304 -19.64 -10.25 -10.06
N LYS A 305 -20.77 -10.39 -10.79
CA LYS A 305 -21.03 -9.61 -12.00
C LYS A 305 -21.11 -8.12 -11.66
N ARG A 306 -21.85 -7.74 -10.61
CA ARG A 306 -21.90 -6.37 -10.10
C ARG A 306 -20.51 -5.85 -9.71
N GLN A 307 -19.73 -6.62 -8.95
CA GLN A 307 -18.37 -6.24 -8.56
C GLN A 307 -17.45 -6.07 -9.77
N LEU A 308 -17.54 -6.92 -10.78
CA LEU A 308 -16.77 -6.79 -12.02
C LEU A 308 -17.12 -5.51 -12.77
N LEU A 309 -18.40 -5.18 -12.88
CA LEU A 309 -18.86 -3.94 -13.52
C LEU A 309 -18.43 -2.69 -12.74
N GLN A 310 -18.51 -2.73 -11.40
CA GLN A 310 -18.06 -1.64 -10.54
C GLN A 310 -16.54 -1.45 -10.54
N THR A 311 -15.77 -2.52 -10.78
CA THR A 311 -14.30 -2.44 -10.82
C THR A 311 -13.83 -2.30 -12.26
N CYS A 312 -13.65 -3.41 -12.96
CA CYS A 312 -13.03 -3.40 -14.27
C CYS A 312 -13.93 -2.80 -15.38
N GLY A 313 -15.26 -2.88 -15.26
CA GLY A 313 -16.19 -2.27 -16.22
C GLY A 313 -16.27 -0.74 -16.13
N ALA A 314 -16.02 -0.17 -14.94
CA ALA A 314 -15.97 1.27 -14.69
C ALA A 314 -14.54 1.84 -14.69
N CYS A 315 -13.54 1.01 -15.00
CA CYS A 315 -12.12 1.38 -14.94
C CYS A 315 -11.74 2.26 -16.14
N ILE A 316 -11.11 3.41 -15.88
CA ILE A 316 -10.61 4.28 -16.96
C ILE A 316 -9.48 3.68 -17.80
N LEU A 317 -8.78 2.70 -17.22
CA LEU A 317 -7.68 2.00 -17.87
C LEU A 317 -8.18 0.72 -18.55
N GLU A 318 -9.50 0.55 -18.70
CA GLU A 318 -10.09 -0.68 -19.22
C GLU A 318 -9.55 -1.03 -20.61
N LYS A 319 -9.46 -0.05 -21.52
CA LYS A 319 -8.97 -0.28 -22.89
C LYS A 319 -7.48 -0.64 -22.96
N THR A 320 -6.68 -0.24 -21.97
CA THR A 320 -5.22 -0.43 -21.95
C THR A 320 -4.77 -1.58 -21.06
N CYS A 321 -5.65 -2.09 -20.19
CA CYS A 321 -5.31 -3.10 -19.21
C CYS A 321 -5.39 -4.50 -19.82
N LYS A 322 -4.23 -5.10 -20.07
CA LYS A 322 -4.02 -6.42 -20.68
C LYS A 322 -4.00 -7.58 -19.69
N PHE A 323 -3.57 -7.33 -18.45
CA PHE A 323 -3.38 -8.40 -17.46
C PHE A 323 -4.25 -8.23 -16.21
N ALA A 324 -4.72 -9.34 -15.66
CA ALA A 324 -5.27 -9.44 -14.32
C ALA A 324 -4.18 -10.03 -13.40
N ILE A 325 -3.55 -9.19 -12.58
CA ILE A 325 -2.41 -9.59 -11.75
C ILE A 325 -2.87 -9.82 -10.30
N PRO A 326 -2.93 -11.08 -9.83
CA PRO A 326 -3.38 -11.40 -8.48
C PRO A 326 -2.33 -11.13 -7.40
N SER A 327 -2.79 -10.74 -6.21
CA SER A 327 -1.92 -10.47 -5.05
C SER A 327 -1.42 -11.73 -4.34
N HIS A 328 -2.22 -12.79 -4.27
CA HIS A 328 -1.88 -13.97 -3.46
C HIS A 328 -0.61 -14.69 -3.93
N PRO A 329 -0.37 -14.95 -5.24
CA PRO A 329 0.90 -15.49 -5.71
C PRO A 329 2.10 -14.64 -5.31
N TYR A 330 1.96 -13.31 -5.35
CA TYR A 330 3.03 -12.39 -5.00
C TYR A 330 3.37 -12.48 -3.51
N TYR A 331 2.38 -12.42 -2.63
CA TYR A 331 2.63 -12.42 -1.18
C TYR A 331 2.94 -13.79 -0.60
N ARG A 332 2.39 -14.89 -1.14
CA ARG A 332 2.61 -16.24 -0.62
C ARG A 332 3.79 -16.97 -1.24
N ARG A 333 4.00 -16.79 -2.56
CA ARG A 333 5.02 -17.54 -3.31
C ARG A 333 6.16 -16.66 -3.80
N GLY A 334 6.06 -15.34 -3.65
CA GLY A 334 7.02 -14.43 -4.26
C GLY A 334 7.00 -14.53 -5.79
N ILE A 335 5.83 -14.75 -6.39
CA ILE A 335 5.69 -14.87 -7.85
C ILE A 335 4.73 -13.81 -8.35
N LEU A 336 5.16 -13.05 -9.36
CA LEU A 336 4.25 -12.23 -10.15
C LEU A 336 3.65 -13.09 -11.26
N GLU A 337 2.33 -13.25 -11.24
CA GLU A 337 1.58 -14.06 -12.21
C GLU A 337 0.82 -13.12 -13.16
N LEU A 338 1.15 -13.16 -14.44
CA LEU A 338 0.47 -12.35 -15.46
C LEU A 338 -0.63 -13.18 -16.12
N ARG A 339 -1.89 -12.97 -15.71
CA ARG A 339 -3.04 -13.61 -16.36
C ARG A 339 -3.58 -12.68 -17.43
N ASN A 340 -3.89 -13.19 -18.61
CA ASN A 340 -4.62 -12.40 -19.60
C ASN A 340 -5.93 -11.92 -18.97
N ARG A 341 -6.20 -10.62 -19.11
CA ARG A 341 -7.46 -10.06 -18.65
C ARG A 341 -8.55 -10.56 -19.60
N PRO A 342 -9.63 -11.14 -19.08
CA PRO A 342 -10.73 -11.54 -19.94
C PRO A 342 -11.38 -10.30 -20.56
N PRO A 343 -11.92 -10.42 -21.79
CA PRO A 343 -12.72 -9.35 -22.38
C PRO A 343 -13.88 -9.06 -21.43
N ILE A 344 -14.12 -7.79 -21.14
CA ILE A 344 -15.31 -7.38 -20.39
C ILE A 344 -16.29 -6.95 -21.44
N GLY A 345 -17.17 -7.86 -21.85
CA GLY A 345 -18.20 -7.59 -22.84
C GLY A 345 -19.09 -6.43 -22.39
N LEU A 346 -18.76 -5.21 -22.82
CA LEU A 346 -19.67 -4.06 -22.82
C LEU A 346 -20.53 -4.05 -24.09
N ALA A 347 -20.19 -4.88 -25.09
CA ALA A 347 -21.05 -5.13 -26.23
C ALA A 347 -22.32 -5.84 -25.74
N THR A 348 -23.44 -5.10 -25.73
CA THR A 348 -24.82 -5.53 -25.39
C THR A 348 -25.28 -5.48 -23.92
N PHE A 349 -24.74 -4.59 -23.09
CA PHE A 349 -25.65 -3.90 -22.16
C PHE A 349 -26.21 -2.72 -22.92
N LYS A 350 -27.37 -2.90 -23.59
CA LYS A 350 -28.14 -1.75 -24.09
C LYS A 350 -28.20 -0.74 -22.94
N LYS A 351 -27.60 0.43 -23.16
CA LYS A 351 -27.77 1.58 -22.27
C LYS A 351 -29.26 1.88 -22.24
N THR A 352 -29.97 1.38 -21.25
CA THR A 352 -31.12 2.10 -20.76
C THR A 352 -30.54 3.32 -20.05
N PRO A 353 -30.80 4.55 -20.49
CA PRO A 353 -30.34 5.74 -19.79
C PRO A 353 -31.09 5.82 -18.46
N SER A 354 -30.54 5.18 -17.43
CA SER A 354 -30.96 5.43 -16.05
C SER A 354 -29.98 6.45 -15.47
N ALA A 355 -30.33 7.72 -15.63
CA ALA A 355 -29.89 8.75 -14.72
C ALA A 355 -30.23 8.33 -13.28
N THR A 356 -29.39 8.79 -12.36
CA THR A 356 -29.46 8.61 -10.89
C THR A 356 -28.60 7.45 -10.35
N PRO A 357 -27.53 7.74 -9.58
CA PRO A 357 -26.88 6.73 -8.76
C PRO A 357 -27.89 6.15 -7.74
N PRO A 358 -27.73 4.90 -7.29
CA PRO A 358 -28.63 4.34 -6.29
C PRO A 358 -28.63 5.26 -5.07
N LYS A 359 -29.83 5.72 -4.68
CA LYS A 359 -30.03 6.39 -3.39
C LYS A 359 -29.45 5.49 -2.31
N ALA A 360 -28.66 6.07 -1.42
CA ALA A 360 -28.20 5.37 -0.24
C ALA A 360 -29.44 4.91 0.54
N GLU A 361 -29.65 3.60 0.63
CA GLU A 361 -30.56 3.04 1.63
C GLU A 361 -29.98 3.42 2.99
N THR A 362 -30.62 4.39 3.64
CA THR A 362 -30.51 4.61 5.07
C THR A 362 -31.21 3.43 5.73
N ASP A 363 -30.43 2.46 6.19
CA ASP A 363 -30.85 1.48 7.18
C ASP A 363 -31.09 2.24 8.52
N PRO A 364 -32.34 2.38 9.01
CA PRO A 364 -32.65 3.12 10.22
C PRO A 364 -32.32 2.36 11.51
N SER A 365 -31.65 1.20 11.45
CA SER A 365 -31.47 0.32 12.62
C SER A 365 -30.14 0.45 13.36
N LYS A 366 -29.35 1.51 13.14
CA LYS A 366 -28.09 1.75 13.89
C LYS A 366 -27.89 3.19 14.36
N ASP A 367 -28.91 3.73 15.01
CA ASP A 367 -28.76 4.88 15.92
C ASP A 367 -28.62 4.38 17.36
N GLN A 368 -27.39 4.05 17.76
CA GLN A 368 -26.97 4.07 19.16
C GLN A 368 -25.47 4.37 19.22
N PHE A 369 -25.12 5.67 19.13
CA PHE A 369 -24.01 6.28 19.87
C PHE A 369 -24.21 7.80 19.76
N GLY A 370 -25.07 8.32 20.63
CA GLY A 370 -25.22 9.76 20.84
C GLY A 370 -23.97 10.30 21.53
N LEU A 371 -23.28 11.23 20.87
CA LEU A 371 -22.36 12.16 21.50
C LEU A 371 -22.77 13.57 21.06
N THR A 372 -23.60 14.19 21.89
CA THR A 372 -23.87 15.62 21.87
C THR A 372 -22.63 16.38 22.31
N PHE A 373 -22.08 17.24 21.45
CA PHE A 373 -21.06 18.20 21.82
C PHE A 373 -21.73 19.45 22.38
N SER A 374 -21.59 19.67 23.68
CA SER A 374 -21.81 20.98 24.29
C SER A 374 -20.66 21.90 23.91
N LYS A 375 -20.97 23.12 23.45
CA LYS A 375 -19.98 24.20 23.36
C LYS A 375 -19.58 24.60 24.78
N PRO A 376 -18.31 24.92 25.06
CA PRO A 376 -17.97 25.65 26.26
C PRO A 376 -18.33 27.13 26.05
N ASP A 377 -19.06 27.66 27.02
CA ASP A 377 -19.16 29.08 27.28
C ASP A 377 -17.84 29.58 27.91
N GLU A 378 -17.59 30.88 27.70
CA GLU A 378 -16.44 31.74 28.04
C GLU A 378 -15.29 31.83 27.03
#